data_AF-A0A4Y9YA73-F1
#
_entry.id   AF-A0A4Y9YA73-F1
#
_cell.length_a   1.000
_cell.length_b   1.000
_cell.length_c   1.000
_cell.angle_alpha   90.00
_cell.angle_beta   90.00
_cell.angle_gamma   90.00
#
_symmetry.space_group_name_H-M   'P 1'
#
loop_
_entity.id
_entity.type
_entity.pdbx_description
1 polymer ?
#
loop_
_entity_poly.entity_id
_entity_poly.type
_entity_poly.pdbx_seq_one_letter_code
_entity_poly.pdbx_strand_id
1 'polypeptide(L)'
;THGAYVTVHDVLAALHVALQSRVRSAEYKALGAQAQFPIKQAFEARCVRARHPTQEREAGLKRIDYLCGRTRIEGFHRGPKEEVWLFSTR
;
A
#
# COMPACT_ATOMS: atom_id res chain seq x y z
N THR A 1 -35.05 3.81 -2.60
CA THR A 1 -33.64 4.24 -2.80
C THR A 1 -32.83 2.99 -3.06
N HIS A 2 -32.37 2.77 -4.30
CA HIS A 2 -31.48 1.65 -4.59
C HIS A 2 -30.18 1.85 -3.80
N GLY A 3 -29.86 0.94 -2.88
CA GLY A 3 -28.61 0.99 -2.12
C GLY A 3 -27.44 0.96 -3.08
N ALA A 4 -26.48 1.87 -2.92
CA ALA A 4 -25.23 1.81 -3.65
C ALA A 4 -24.47 0.56 -3.16
N TYR A 5 -24.45 -0.49 -3.98
CA TYR A 5 -23.68 -1.69 -3.70
C TYR A 5 -22.22 -1.42 -4.06
N VAL A 6 -21.30 -1.88 -3.22
CA VAL A 6 -19.86 -1.86 -3.50
C VAL A 6 -19.49 -3.23 -4.05
N THR A 7 -18.95 -3.26 -5.26
CA THR A 7 -18.46 -4.49 -5.87
C THR A 7 -17.03 -4.79 -5.42
N VAL A 8 -16.59 -6.04 -5.56
CA VAL A 8 -15.18 -6.40 -5.36
C VAL A 8 -14.26 -5.60 -6.30
N HIS A 9 -14.73 -5.28 -7.51
CA HIS A 9 -13.98 -4.44 -8.44
C HIS A 9 -13.75 -3.04 -7.88
N ASP A 10 -14.78 -2.39 -7.31
CA ASP A 10 -14.67 -1.04 -6.73
C ASP A 10 -13.62 -1.01 -5.61
N VAL A 11 -13.62 -2.03 -4.75
CA VAL A 11 -12.64 -2.17 -3.66
C VAL A 11 -11.22 -2.32 -4.20
N LEU A 12 -11.01 -3.26 -5.13
CA LEU A 12 -9.68 -3.53 -5.66
C LEU A 12 -9.13 -2.36 -6.50
N ALA A 13 -9.99 -1.69 -7.26
CA ALA A 13 -9.64 -0.49 -8.03
C ALA A 13 -9.25 0.66 -7.09
N ALA A 14 -10.06 0.94 -6.06
CA ALA A 14 -9.76 1.97 -5.08
C ALA A 14 -8.45 1.68 -4.33
N LEU A 15 -8.22 0.43 -3.92
CA LEU A 15 -6.96 0.00 -3.31
C LEU A 15 -5.76 0.20 -4.25
N HIS A 16 -5.90 -0.19 -5.52
CA HIS A 16 -4.84 -0.01 -6.50
C HIS A 16 -4.48 1.48 -6.67
N VAL A 17 -5.48 2.34 -6.86
CA VAL A 17 -5.29 3.80 -6.98
C VAL A 17 -4.64 4.38 -5.73
N ALA A 18 -5.13 3.99 -4.54
CA ALA A 18 -4.57 4.46 -3.27
C ALA A 18 -3.10 4.07 -3.12
N LEU A 19 -2.72 2.83 -3.46
CA LEU A 19 -1.34 2.36 -3.39
C LEU A 19 -0.41 3.04 -4.41
N GLN A 20 -0.94 3.48 -5.55
CA GLN A 20 -0.18 4.23 -6.56
C GLN A 20 0.01 5.72 -6.20
N SER A 21 -0.68 6.23 -5.18
CA SER A 21 -0.57 7.63 -4.79
C SER A 21 0.79 7.97 -4.17
N ARG A 22 1.25 9.20 -4.42
CA ARG A 22 2.53 9.71 -3.91
C ARG A 22 2.48 9.89 -2.40
N VAL A 23 3.55 9.50 -1.73
CA VAL A 23 3.76 9.74 -0.30
C VAL A 23 4.23 11.17 -0.06
N ARG A 24 3.70 11.82 0.98
CA ARG A 24 4.12 13.18 1.34
C ARG A 24 5.50 13.13 1.99
N SER A 25 6.35 14.11 1.69
CA SER A 25 7.70 14.18 2.25
C SER A 25 7.74 14.16 3.78
N ALA A 26 6.73 14.76 4.44
CA ALA A 26 6.63 14.75 5.90
C ALA A 26 6.35 13.34 6.47
N GLU A 27 5.50 12.55 5.81
CA GLU A 27 5.19 11.17 6.21
C GLU A 27 6.45 10.31 6.15
N TYR A 28 7.21 10.42 5.05
CA TYR A 28 8.45 9.66 4.89
C TYR A 28 9.55 10.11 5.86
N LYS A 29 9.71 11.43 6.08
CA LYS A 29 10.70 11.96 7.01
C LYS A 29 10.40 11.62 8.47
N ALA A 30 9.13 11.45 8.83
CA ALA A 30 8.73 11.02 10.17
C ALA A 30 9.15 9.57 10.47
N LEU A 31 9.43 8.76 9.43
CA LEU A 31 9.99 7.43 9.61
C LEU A 31 11.47 7.52 10.02
N GLY A 32 11.90 6.67 10.95
CA GLY A 32 13.32 6.50 11.27
C GLY A 32 14.10 5.82 10.13
N ALA A 33 15.43 5.97 10.12
CA ALA A 33 16.32 5.44 9.08
C ALA A 33 16.12 3.92 8.83
N GLN A 34 15.86 3.16 9.90
CA GLN A 34 15.63 1.71 9.82
C GLN A 34 14.42 1.35 8.96
N ALA A 35 13.35 2.16 9.01
CA ALA A 35 12.16 1.95 8.19
C ALA A 35 12.32 2.55 6.79
N GLN A 36 13.03 3.65 6.65
CA GLN A 36 13.29 4.29 5.36
C GLN A 36 14.12 3.42 4.40
N PHE A 37 15.10 2.68 4.91
CA PHE A 37 15.99 1.85 4.09
C PHE A 37 15.27 0.82 3.19
N PRO A 38 14.43 -0.10 3.72
CA PRO A 38 13.74 -1.07 2.87
C PRO A 38 12.73 -0.43 1.92
N ILE A 39 12.12 0.71 2.32
CA ILE A 39 11.19 1.45 1.47
C ILE A 39 11.93 2.05 0.27
N LYS A 40 13.12 2.61 0.49
CA LYS A 40 13.97 3.14 -0.60
C LYS A 40 14.35 2.03 -1.58
N GLN A 41 14.71 0.85 -1.08
CA GLN A 41 15.00 -0.30 -1.94
C GLN A 41 13.78 -0.72 -2.78
N ALA A 42 12.59 -0.72 -2.18
CA ALA A 42 11.35 -1.03 -2.89
C ALA A 42 11.03 0.01 -3.99
N PHE A 43 11.21 1.29 -3.68
CA PHE A 43 11.10 2.39 -4.65
C PHE A 43 12.04 2.21 -5.84
N GLU A 44 13.32 1.92 -5.58
CA GLU A 44 14.33 1.72 -6.62
C GLU A 44 13.99 0.51 -7.49
N ALA A 45 13.62 -0.61 -6.88
CA ALA A 45 13.21 -1.82 -7.58
C ALA A 45 11.98 -1.59 -8.46
N ARG A 46 10.98 -0.84 -7.98
CA ARG A 46 9.81 -0.44 -8.78
C ARG A 46 10.23 0.39 -10.00
N CYS A 47 11.06 1.41 -9.81
CA CYS A 47 11.51 2.27 -10.91
C CYS A 47 12.27 1.47 -11.98
N VAL A 48 13.14 0.54 -11.58
CA VAL A 48 13.92 -0.32 -12.50
C VAL A 48 13.01 -1.23 -13.33
N ARG A 49 11.96 -1.78 -12.73
CA ARG A 49 11.03 -2.72 -13.38
C ARG A 49 9.93 -2.02 -14.19
N ALA A 50 9.80 -0.70 -14.06
CA ALA A 50 8.75 0.05 -14.74
C ALA A 50 8.98 0.09 -16.25
N ARG A 51 7.88 0.12 -17.01
CA ARG A 51 7.92 0.31 -18.47
C ARG A 51 8.63 1.61 -18.86
N HIS A 52 8.52 2.65 -18.02
CA HIS A 52 9.15 3.96 -18.21
C HIS A 52 9.91 4.39 -16.93
N PRO A 53 11.15 3.90 -16.74
CA PRO A 53 11.90 4.09 -15.48
C PRO A 53 12.10 5.55 -15.05
N THR A 54 12.34 6.45 -16.00
CA THR A 54 12.54 7.88 -15.73
C THR A 54 11.28 8.53 -15.18
N GLN A 55 10.14 8.34 -15.87
CA GLN A 55 8.84 8.86 -15.43
C GLN A 55 8.44 8.29 -14.08
N GLU A 56 8.68 6.99 -13.86
CA GLU A 56 8.33 6.34 -12.61
C GLU A 56 9.18 6.85 -11.43
N ARG A 57 10.44 7.22 -11.68
CA ARG A 57 11.32 7.86 -10.70
C ARG A 57 10.90 9.30 -10.40
N GLU A 58 10.50 10.06 -11.42
CA GLU A 58 9.98 11.43 -11.29
C GLU A 58 8.66 11.49 -10.51
N ALA A 59 7.80 10.48 -10.67
CA ALA A 59 6.58 10.31 -9.86
C ALA A 59 6.89 10.18 -8.35
N GLY A 60 8.12 9.78 -8.01
CA GLY A 60 8.62 9.68 -6.65
C GLY A 60 8.07 8.47 -5.91
N LEU A 61 8.24 8.50 -4.58
CA LEU A 61 7.86 7.43 -3.68
C LEU A 61 6.33 7.31 -3.59
N LYS A 62 5.81 6.11 -3.76
CA LYS A 62 4.38 5.78 -3.76
C LYS A 62 4.05 4.92 -2.54
N ARG A 63 2.78 4.91 -2.12
CA ARG A 63 2.34 4.12 -0.95
C ARG A 63 2.63 2.62 -1.09
N ILE A 64 2.65 2.09 -2.31
CA ILE A 64 3.04 0.70 -2.59
C ILE A 64 4.48 0.39 -2.13
N ASP A 65 5.39 1.38 -2.12
CA ASP A 65 6.77 1.18 -1.69
C ASP A 65 6.86 0.91 -0.18
N TYR A 66 5.89 1.40 0.61
CA TYR A 66 5.82 1.13 2.06
C TYR A 66 5.55 -0.34 2.37
N LEU A 67 4.97 -1.06 1.42
CA LEU A 67 4.72 -2.49 1.57
C LEU A 67 6.01 -3.31 1.40
N CYS A 68 7.07 -2.73 0.85
CA CYS A 68 8.36 -3.41 0.65
C CYS A 68 8.21 -4.78 -0.06
N GLY A 69 7.30 -4.87 -1.03
CA GLY A 69 7.00 -6.11 -1.76
C GLY A 69 6.11 -7.11 -1.01
N ARG A 70 5.65 -6.80 0.21
CA ARG A 70 4.70 -7.64 0.95
C ARG A 70 3.32 -7.53 0.33
N THR A 71 2.76 -8.68 -0.03
CA THR A 71 1.41 -8.82 -0.63
C THR A 71 0.44 -9.59 0.26
N ARG A 72 0.92 -10.10 1.40
CA ARG A 72 0.12 -10.82 2.38
C ARG A 72 -0.03 -9.97 3.63
N ILE A 73 -1.29 -9.77 4.03
CA ILE A 73 -1.64 -9.22 5.34
C ILE A 73 -1.96 -10.40 6.24
N GLU A 74 -1.19 -10.56 7.29
CA GLU A 74 -1.47 -11.50 8.38
C GLU A 74 -2.15 -10.75 9.52
N GLY A 75 -2.89 -11.46 10.37
CA GLY A 75 -3.55 -10.87 11.54
C GLY A 75 -5.06 -10.69 11.43
N PHE A 76 -5.69 -11.20 10.36
CA PHE A 76 -7.14 -11.35 10.30
C PHE A 76 -7.57 -12.68 10.90
N HIS A 77 -8.35 -12.62 11.98
CA HIS A 77 -8.85 -13.79 12.67
C HIS A 77 -10.36 -13.66 12.87
N ARG A 78 -11.08 -14.80 12.87
CA ARG A 78 -12.49 -14.81 13.26
C ARG A 78 -12.59 -14.32 14.70
N GLY A 79 -13.43 -13.31 14.88
CA GLY A 79 -13.84 -12.85 16.19
C GLY A 79 -14.84 -13.82 16.85
N PRO A 80 -15.21 -13.56 18.10
CA PRO A 80 -16.13 -14.42 18.86
C PRO A 80 -17.57 -14.44 18.32
N LYS A 81 -17.91 -13.57 17.35
CA LYS A 81 -19.20 -13.52 16.65
C LYS A 81 -18.99 -13.82 15.17
N GLU A 82 -19.98 -14.46 14.56
CA GLU A 82 -19.88 -15.03 13.20
C GLU A 82 -19.51 -14.01 12.11
N GLU A 83 -19.93 -12.75 12.27
CA GLU A 83 -19.66 -11.67 11.31
C GLU A 83 -18.55 -10.70 11.74
N VAL A 84 -17.84 -11.00 12.83
CA VAL A 84 -16.79 -10.12 13.34
C VAL A 84 -15.43 -10.66 12.92
N TRP A 85 -14.66 -9.84 12.20
CA TRP A 85 -13.25 -10.09 11.92
C TRP A 85 -12.40 -9.15 12.76
N LEU A 86 -11.40 -9.72 13.44
CA LEU A 86 -10.43 -8.96 14.22
C LEU A 86 -9.16 -8.79 13.40
N PHE A 87 -8.65 -7.56 13.37
CA PHE A 87 -7.35 -7.24 12.79
C PHE A 87 -6.36 -6.93 13.91
N SER A 88 -5.35 -7.79 14.08
CA SER A 88 -4.27 -7.56 15.04
C SER A 88 -2.95 -7.37 14.30
N THR A 89 -2.32 -6.21 14.49
CA THR A 89 -0.91 -6.01 14.12
C THR A 89 -0.04 -6.46 15.28
N ARG A 90 0.98 -7.29 15.02
CA ARG A 90 1.99 -7.67 16.03
C ARG A 90 2.76 -6.46 16.53
#